data_AF-W4Q3Z7-F1
#
_entry.id   AF-W4Q3Z7-F1
#
_cell.length_a   1.000
_cell.length_b   1.000
_cell.length_c   1.000
_cell.angle_alpha   90.00
_cell.angle_beta   90.00
_cell.angle_gamma   90.00
#
_symmetry.space_group_name_H-M   'P 1'
#
loop_
_entity.id
_entity.type
_entity.pdbx_description
1 polymer ?
#
loop_
_entity_poly.entity_id
_entity_poly.type
_entity_poly.pdbx_seq_one_letter_code
_entity_poly.pdbx_strand_id
1 'polypeptide(L)'
;MAISNDKLYDLVSKLPEEAKKSAYDYLKYLTVSHTRPNWDQISKLEPDDTPLSKEEERQLKNNSEFLSWEDAMNELNLPSDTES
;
A
#
# COMPACT_ATOMS: atom_id res chain seq x y z
N MET A 1 -10.45 18.33 -15.49
CA MET A 1 -9.22 19.06 -15.89
C MET A 1 -8.29 18.02 -16.50
N ALA A 2 -7.95 18.12 -17.79
CA ALA A 2 -7.04 17.15 -18.42
C ALA A 2 -5.58 17.62 -18.25
N ILE A 3 -4.70 16.73 -17.79
CA ILE A 3 -3.25 16.97 -17.68
C ILE A 3 -2.60 16.47 -18.97
N SER A 4 -1.68 17.24 -19.55
CA SER A 4 -0.94 16.79 -20.74
C SER A 4 0.14 15.77 -20.38
N ASN A 5 0.45 14.87 -21.33
CA ASN A 5 1.52 13.88 -21.16
C ASN A 5 2.87 14.53 -20.84
N ASP A 6 3.15 15.68 -21.44
CA ASP A 6 4.39 16.42 -21.19
C ASP A 6 4.52 16.82 -19.72
N LYS A 7 3.44 17.30 -19.09
CA LYS A 7 3.44 17.67 -17.67
C LYS A 7 3.62 16.45 -16.76
N LEU A 8 3.10 15.30 -17.15
CA LEU A 8 3.26 14.03 -16.42
C LEU A 8 4.71 13.54 -16.50
N TYR A 9 5.30 13.61 -17.70
CA TYR A 9 6.72 13.27 -17.90
C TYR A 9 7.63 14.20 -17.08
N ASP A 10 7.36 15.50 -17.09
CA ASP A 10 8.12 16.51 -16.34
C ASP A 10 8.01 16.36 -14.82
N LEU A 11 6.92 15.77 -14.32
CA LEU A 11 6.74 15.44 -12.92
C LEU A 11 7.61 14.23 -12.54
N VAL A 12 7.52 13.16 -13.33
CA VAL A 12 8.25 11.90 -13.06
C VAL A 12 9.76 12.11 -13.19
N SER A 13 10.21 12.98 -14.09
CA SER A 13 11.63 13.30 -14.28
C SER A 13 12.26 14.02 -13.07
N LYS A 14 11.45 14.73 -12.27
CA LYS A 14 11.89 15.48 -11.07
C LYS A 14 11.86 14.65 -9.79
N LEU A 15 11.30 13.45 -9.80
CA LEU A 15 11.24 12.59 -8.62
C LEU A 15 12.63 12.05 -8.23
N PRO A 16 12.94 11.97 -6.92
CA PRO A 16 14.09 11.20 -6.44
C PRO A 16 14.02 9.74 -6.89
N GLU A 17 15.17 9.10 -7.11
CA GLU A 17 15.21 7.69 -7.58
C GLU A 17 14.44 6.72 -6.67
N GLU A 18 14.53 6.92 -5.36
CA GLU A 18 13.79 6.16 -4.34
C GLU A 18 12.28 6.24 -4.55
N ALA A 19 11.77 7.40 -4.98
CA ALA A 19 10.35 7.65 -5.20
C ALA A 19 9.87 7.23 -6.60
N LYS A 20 10.77 7.09 -7.58
CA LYS A 20 10.40 6.69 -8.95
C LYS A 20 9.78 5.30 -9.00
N LYS A 21 10.29 4.36 -8.18
CA LYS A 21 9.73 3.01 -8.09
C LYS A 21 8.29 3.03 -7.58
N SER A 22 8.04 3.72 -6.48
CA SER A 22 6.69 3.87 -5.93
C SER A 22 5.74 4.59 -6.89
N ALA A 23 6.22 5.62 -7.59
CA ALA A 23 5.43 6.31 -8.61
C ALA A 23 5.09 5.39 -9.79
N TYR A 24 6.03 4.57 -10.25
CA TYR A 24 5.80 3.58 -11.29
C TYR A 24 4.76 2.55 -10.86
N ASP A 25 4.91 1.98 -9.66
CA ASP A 25 3.98 0.98 -9.14
C ASP A 25 2.56 1.55 -9.00
N TYR A 26 2.44 2.79 -8.53
CA TYR A 26 1.15 3.48 -8.43
C TYR A 26 0.53 3.79 -9.80
N LEU A 27 1.31 4.33 -10.74
CA LEU A 27 0.82 4.58 -12.10
C LEU A 27 0.39 3.28 -12.79
N LYS A 28 1.13 2.20 -12.60
CA LYS A 28 0.79 0.85 -13.08
C LYS A 28 -0.48 0.31 -12.39
N TYR A 29 -0.67 0.55 -11.11
CA TYR A 29 -1.91 0.21 -10.42
C TYR A 29 -3.11 0.95 -11.04
N LEU A 30 -2.96 2.24 -11.33
CA LEU A 30 -4.01 3.07 -11.93
C LEU A 30 -4.40 2.62 -13.35
N THR A 31 -3.52 1.97 -14.12
CA THR A 31 -3.90 1.42 -15.43
C THR A 31 -4.82 0.21 -15.32
N VAL A 32 -4.78 -0.50 -14.19
CA VAL A 32 -5.62 -1.68 -13.92
C VAL A 32 -6.87 -1.33 -13.12
N SER A 33 -6.78 -0.35 -12.21
CA SER A 33 -7.78 -0.09 -11.16
C SER A 33 -8.18 1.39 -11.09
N HIS A 34 -8.35 2.03 -12.25
CA HIS A 34 -8.69 3.46 -12.31
C HIS A 34 -10.00 3.80 -11.59
N THR A 35 -10.91 2.82 -11.47
CA THR A 35 -12.14 2.93 -10.71
C THR A 35 -11.94 2.29 -9.35
N ARG A 36 -11.63 3.12 -8.35
CA ARG A 36 -11.82 2.71 -6.97
C ARG A 36 -13.33 2.62 -6.73
N PRO A 37 -13.91 1.43 -6.47
CA PRO A 37 -15.32 1.33 -6.18
C PRO A 37 -15.63 2.17 -4.93
N ASN A 38 -16.76 2.88 -4.95
CA ASN A 38 -17.22 3.54 -3.74
C ASN A 38 -17.62 2.49 -2.68
N TRP A 39 -17.82 2.90 -1.43
CA TRP A 39 -18.16 1.96 -0.35
C TRP A 39 -19.40 1.11 -0.65
N ASP A 40 -20.41 1.68 -1.32
CA ASP A 40 -21.62 0.94 -1.73
C ASP A 40 -21.32 -0.14 -2.78
N GLN A 41 -20.37 0.12 -3.68
CA GLN A 41 -19.92 -0.84 -4.68
C GLN A 41 -19.07 -1.93 -4.02
N ILE A 42 -18.17 -1.58 -3.10
CA ILE A 42 -17.35 -2.54 -2.34
C ILE A 42 -18.23 -3.51 -1.57
N SER A 43 -19.29 -3.02 -0.90
CA SER A 43 -20.22 -3.86 -0.13
C SER A 43 -20.96 -4.92 -0.97
N LYS A 44 -20.98 -4.74 -2.29
CA LYS A 44 -21.66 -5.63 -3.26
C LYS A 44 -20.69 -6.48 -4.07
N LEU A 45 -19.38 -6.31 -3.88
CA LEU A 45 -18.39 -7.18 -4.52
C LEU A 45 -18.39 -8.53 -3.81
N GLU A 46 -18.19 -9.58 -4.60
CA GLU A 46 -17.90 -10.90 -4.06
C GLU A 46 -16.59 -10.83 -3.26
N PRO A 47 -16.51 -11.49 -2.10
CA PRO A 47 -15.25 -11.70 -1.40
C PRO A 47 -14.23 -12.33 -2.36
N ASP A 48 -12.98 -11.89 -2.26
CA ASP A 48 -11.92 -12.54 -3.02
C ASP A 48 -11.59 -13.93 -2.43
N ASP A 49 -11.11 -14.84 -3.27
CA ASP A 49 -10.70 -16.19 -2.88
C ASP A 49 -9.26 -16.23 -2.35
N THR A 50 -8.65 -15.07 -2.03
CA THR A 50 -7.27 -15.03 -1.56
C THR A 50 -7.23 -15.56 -0.13
N PRO A 51 -6.52 -16.67 0.14
CA PRO A 51 -6.41 -17.16 1.49
C PRO A 51 -5.63 -16.14 2.33
N LEU A 52 -6.01 -16.01 3.61
CA LEU A 52 -5.23 -15.22 4.56
C LEU A 52 -3.79 -15.72 4.58
N SER A 53 -2.86 -14.78 4.61
CA SER A 53 -1.48 -15.09 4.92
C SER A 53 -1.37 -15.62 6.35
N LYS A 54 -0.29 -16.35 6.63
CA LYS A 54 0.01 -16.85 7.98
C LYS A 54 0.01 -15.75 9.04
N GLU A 55 0.39 -14.55 8.63
CA GLU A 55 0.44 -13.38 9.50
C GLU A 55 -0.95 -12.80 9.77
N GLU A 56 -1.78 -12.64 8.74
CA GLU A 56 -3.18 -12.22 8.92
C GLU A 56 -3.96 -13.21 9.79
N GLU A 57 -3.69 -14.52 9.63
CA GLU A 57 -4.25 -15.52 10.54
C GLU A 57 -3.76 -15.35 11.99
N ARG A 58 -2.49 -14.97 12.20
CA ARG A 58 -1.92 -14.73 13.53
C ARG A 58 -2.55 -13.48 14.16
N GLN A 59 -2.69 -12.40 13.40
CA GLN A 59 -3.32 -11.15 13.83
C GLN A 59 -4.79 -11.36 14.18
N LEU A 60 -5.53 -12.12 13.36
CA LEU A 60 -6.94 -12.43 13.61
C LEU A 60 -7.14 -13.27 14.88
N LYS A 61 -6.17 -14.11 15.24
CA LYS A 61 -6.18 -14.93 16.47
C LYS A 61 -5.66 -14.18 17.70
N ASN A 62 -5.06 -13.01 17.53
CA ASN A 62 -4.53 -12.22 18.63
C ASN A 62 -5.67 -11.44 19.30
N ASN A 63 -5.84 -11.61 20.62
CA ASN A 63 -6.85 -10.89 21.41
C ASN A 63 -6.37 -9.51 21.86
N SER A 64 -5.15 -9.11 21.50
CA SER A 64 -4.65 -7.76 21.76
C SER A 64 -5.23 -6.79 20.73
N GLU A 65 -5.93 -5.76 21.20
CA GLU A 65 -6.44 -4.67 20.34
C GLU A 65 -5.32 -3.82 19.72
N PHE A 66 -4.09 -3.91 20.26
CA PHE A 66 -2.95 -3.11 19.85
C PHE A 66 -1.71 -3.97 19.59
N LEU A 67 -0.90 -3.55 18.62
CA LEU A 67 0.46 -4.06 18.38
C LEU A 67 1.46 -3.22 19.18
N SER A 68 2.49 -3.87 19.74
CA SER A 68 3.60 -3.13 20.33
C SER A 68 4.41 -2.42 19.25
N TRP A 69 5.12 -1.36 19.63
CA TRP A 69 5.99 -0.63 18.70
C TRP A 69 7.12 -1.53 18.19
N GLU A 70 7.66 -2.38 19.07
CA GLU A 70 8.68 -3.36 18.74
C GLU A 70 8.18 -4.39 17.73
N ASP A 71 6.96 -4.91 17.90
CA ASP A 71 6.35 -5.83 16.95
C ASP A 71 6.13 -5.16 15.59
N ALA A 72 5.62 -3.93 15.57
CA ALA A 72 5.40 -3.17 14.33
C ALA A 72 6.71 -2.91 13.57
N MET A 73 7.80 -2.58 14.28
CA MET A 73 9.12 -2.39 13.65
C MET A 73 9.65 -3.69 13.03
N ASN A 74 9.53 -4.80 13.76
CA ASN A 74 9.95 -6.11 13.28
C ASN A 74 9.13 -6.54 12.05
N GLU A 75 7.82 -6.29 12.04
CA GLU A 75 6.93 -6.63 10.93
C GLU A 75 7.19 -5.80 9.68
N LEU A 76 7.46 -4.49 9.84
CA LEU A 76 7.70 -3.57 8.74
C LEU A 76 9.17 -3.56 8.27
N ASN A 77 10.02 -4.41 8.85
CA ASN A 77 11.48 -4.40 8.66
C ASN A 77 12.08 -3.00 8.81
N LEU A 78 11.56 -2.23 9.77
CA LEU A 78 12.06 -0.89 10.04
C LEU A 78 13.39 -0.98 10.81
N PRO A 79 14.33 -0.06 10.56
CA PRO A 79 15.54 0.01 11.36
C PRO A 79 15.15 0.26 12.82
N SER A 80 15.59 -0.63 13.70
CA SER A 80 15.50 -0.43 15.14
C SER A 80 16.56 0.58 15.56
N ASP A 81 16.25 1.87 15.44
CA ASP A 81 17.07 2.91 16.07
C ASP A 81 16.81 2.91 17.57
N THR A 82 17.55 2.05 18.25
CA THR A 82 17.95 2.27 19.64
C THR A 82 19.46 2.11 19.72
N GLU A 83 20.21 3.04 19.12
CA GLU A 83 21.58 3.30 19.61
C GLU A 83 21.45 3.82 21.05
N SER A 84 22.05 3.09 21.98
CA SER A 84 22.33 3.53 23.35
C SER A 84 23.71 4.16 23.44
#